data_AF-A0A7Z9UAB1-F1
#
_entry.id   AF-A0A7Z9UAB1-F1
#
_cell.length_a   1.000
_cell.length_b   1.000
_cell.length_c   1.000
_cell.angle_alpha   90.00
_cell.angle_beta   90.00
_cell.angle_gamma   90.00
#
_symmetry.space_group_name_H-M   'P 1'
#
loop_
_entity.id
_entity.type
_entity.pdbx_description
1 polymer ?
#
loop_
_entity_poly.entity_id
_entity_poly.type
_entity_poly.pdbx_seq_one_letter_code
_entity_poly.pdbx_strand_id
1 'polypeptide(L)'
;MKYVNDRQARETELNSRKAVLESKIENAGYLAEEQAQIDEATTNVDQALEDYQEADAALKEEIKAKSDYDACLEKESGAKRILNSRIGERDELMARLNPEPGTWLSELREIDPEWGSTLGKIVRPELLMRKDLAPSFDPNLKQRRVFGWTLDFGAIELPEVAESESKIKERIDRSNASVTMATRAHEDAKKATVRAASAHAEKSKAVDDARVKLSQKHNVLGTRKGHLKNLKRELLKNVEIRKLECEEELKKVSRDLDKYRTDTADGKEEIKGRYLEDEMELRSSWQGTIQDLNDEKGKIEGRINTAIEDHDKTLEKMSELFVQACSEHGVDPDYVSRLHKDIEELVSREQAIEQSKERVVEYELWLRNEWSRLSDLNEQHSSAKAEHNKLKTDDYQKQKAFDDENQVRLNNRKALAKEVSELDKKISDAQTIVDRFSDEPFGLEGRVSEIGSLTQTLSNQLAELAKLKKQVFQSFRSAQAVIQNYTGTQIHKTWEEIIEHRNAMLATPENMDAEEMAIRHVEALRTLIESNIPQLSSSRQSMRYFFKLPMRDSLSAVSSI
;
A
#
# COMPACT_ATOMS: atom_id res chain seq x y z
N MET A 1 -5.59 55.64 -2.17
CA MET A 1 -5.08 54.49 -2.95
C MET A 1 -3.68 54.06 -2.55
N LYS A 2 -2.66 54.96 -2.53
CA LYS A 2 -1.27 54.58 -2.22
C LYS A 2 -1.08 53.86 -0.86
N TYR A 3 -1.68 54.37 0.22
CA TYR A 3 -1.62 53.75 1.55
C TYR A 3 -2.21 52.32 1.63
N VAL A 4 -3.30 52.06 0.92
CA VAL A 4 -3.96 50.74 0.90
C VAL A 4 -3.09 49.75 0.12
N ASN A 5 -2.52 50.19 -1.00
CA ASN A 5 -1.63 49.35 -1.82
C ASN A 5 -0.33 49.02 -1.06
N ASP A 6 0.26 49.99 -0.37
CA ASP A 6 1.49 49.78 0.42
C ASP A 6 1.23 48.79 1.57
N ARG A 7 0.06 48.87 2.23
CA ARG A 7 -0.30 47.92 3.28
C ARG A 7 -0.56 46.51 2.77
N GLN A 8 -1.27 46.38 1.64
CA GLN A 8 -1.50 45.09 0.99
C GLN A 8 -0.18 44.46 0.53
N ALA A 9 0.73 45.25 -0.05
CA ALA A 9 2.05 44.77 -0.46
C ALA A 9 2.83 44.18 0.73
N ARG A 10 2.85 44.89 1.87
CA ARG A 10 3.54 44.40 3.07
C ARG A 10 2.89 43.14 3.65
N GLU A 11 1.56 43.02 3.62
CA GLU A 11 0.88 41.79 4.03
C GLU A 11 1.21 40.62 3.10
N THR A 12 1.26 40.84 1.78
CA THR A 12 1.66 39.80 0.82
C THR A 12 3.12 39.38 1.02
N GLU A 13 4.02 40.31 1.33
CA GLU A 13 5.42 40.02 1.64
C GLU A 13 5.53 39.11 2.87
N LEU A 14 4.84 39.45 3.97
CA LEU A 14 4.83 38.63 5.19
C LEU A 14 4.22 37.24 4.96
N ASN A 15 3.12 37.14 4.20
CA ASN A 15 2.53 35.85 3.83
C ASN A 15 3.48 35.02 2.95
N SER A 16 4.16 35.64 1.98
CA SER A 16 5.13 34.94 1.14
C SER A 16 6.31 34.41 1.95
N ARG A 17 6.83 35.22 2.89
CA ARG A 17 7.89 34.80 3.82
C ARG A 17 7.44 33.65 4.73
N LYS A 18 6.21 33.70 5.23
CA LYS A 18 5.58 32.61 6.00
C LYS A 18 5.55 31.32 5.17
N ALA A 19 5.02 31.36 3.95
CA ALA A 19 4.92 30.21 3.06
C ALA A 19 6.29 29.61 2.70
N VAL A 20 7.30 30.46 2.46
CA VAL A 20 8.68 30.00 2.21
C VAL A 20 9.25 29.27 3.43
N LEU A 21 9.00 29.77 4.64
CA LEU A 21 9.45 29.11 5.88
C LEU A 21 8.72 27.79 6.13
N GLU A 22 7.41 27.73 5.92
CA GLU A 22 6.61 26.49 6.00
C GLU A 22 7.13 25.44 5.02
N SER A 23 7.38 25.84 3.76
CA SER A 23 7.96 24.96 2.75
C SER A 23 9.38 24.46 3.11
N LYS A 24 10.21 25.30 3.74
CA LYS A 24 11.54 24.90 4.22
C LYS A 24 11.47 23.89 5.37
N ILE A 25 10.47 23.98 6.23
CA ILE A 25 10.24 23.04 7.32
C ILE A 25 9.74 21.70 6.78
N GLU A 26 8.80 21.72 5.83
CA GLU A 26 8.25 20.52 5.20
C GLU A 26 9.31 19.76 4.39
N ASN A 27 10.17 20.50 3.66
CA ASN A 27 11.27 19.94 2.87
C ASN A 27 12.60 19.89 3.67
N ALA A 28 12.55 19.89 5.00
CA ALA A 28 13.75 19.79 5.82
C ALA A 28 14.38 18.40 5.69
N GLY A 29 15.49 18.32 4.97
CA GLY A 29 16.27 17.10 4.79
C GLY A 29 17.77 17.37 4.74
N TYR A 30 18.54 16.34 4.39
CA TYR A 30 19.97 16.48 4.15
C TYR A 30 20.23 17.43 2.99
N LEU A 31 21.23 18.30 3.15
CA LEU A 31 21.76 19.09 2.05
C LEU A 31 22.44 18.17 1.05
N ALA A 32 22.59 18.64 -0.19
CA ALA A 32 23.29 17.87 -1.23
C ALA A 32 24.71 17.47 -0.80
N GLU A 33 25.44 18.35 -0.11
CA GLU A 33 26.77 18.06 0.43
C GLU A 33 26.74 17.01 1.55
N GLU A 34 25.75 17.06 2.44
CA GLU A 34 25.58 16.11 3.53
C GLU A 34 25.17 14.73 3.00
N GLN A 35 24.33 14.69 1.96
CA GLN A 35 23.97 13.46 1.27
C GLN A 35 25.18 12.84 0.57
N ALA A 36 26.00 13.66 -0.10
CA ALA A 36 27.24 13.20 -0.71
C ALA A 36 28.22 12.58 0.32
N GLN A 37 28.31 13.16 1.52
CA GLN A 37 29.10 12.58 2.62
C GLN A 37 28.55 11.22 3.09
N ILE A 38 27.22 11.08 3.17
CA ILE A 38 26.57 9.80 3.50
C ILE A 38 26.86 8.76 2.42
N ASP A 39 26.78 9.15 1.15
CA ASP A 39 26.98 8.27 0.01
C ASP A 39 28.44 7.82 -0.09
N GLU A 40 29.40 8.72 0.13
CA GLU A 40 30.82 8.41 0.22
C GLU A 40 31.11 7.45 1.39
N ALA A 41 30.56 7.72 2.57
CA ALA A 41 30.72 6.85 3.73
C ALA A 41 30.06 5.47 3.53
N THR A 42 28.95 5.40 2.79
CA THR A 42 28.27 4.15 2.44
C THR A 42 29.10 3.34 1.45
N THR A 43 29.59 3.98 0.39
CA THR A 43 30.52 3.36 -0.59
C THR A 43 31.75 2.80 0.11
N ASN A 44 32.29 3.53 1.09
CA ASN A 44 33.41 3.07 1.90
C ASN A 44 33.05 1.83 2.76
N VAL A 45 31.83 1.72 3.27
CA VAL A 45 31.37 0.52 3.98
C VAL A 45 31.21 -0.66 3.02
N ASP A 46 30.67 -0.42 1.83
CA ASP A 46 30.45 -1.46 0.82
C ASP A 46 31.78 -2.02 0.33
N GLN A 47 32.76 -1.17 0.02
CA GLN A 47 34.11 -1.62 -0.33
C GLN A 47 34.75 -2.45 0.79
N ALA A 48 34.58 -2.04 2.06
CA ALA A 48 35.11 -2.80 3.18
C ALA A 48 34.37 -4.12 3.43
N LEU A 49 33.10 -4.20 3.01
CA LEU A 49 32.30 -5.42 3.05
C LEU A 49 32.76 -6.41 1.97
N GLU A 50 33.01 -5.93 0.76
CA GLU A 50 33.58 -6.73 -0.34
C GLU A 50 34.95 -7.30 0.07
N ASP A 51 35.85 -6.45 0.57
CA ASP A 51 37.17 -6.88 1.06
C ASP A 51 37.06 -7.94 2.19
N TYR A 52 36.04 -7.82 3.05
CA TYR A 52 35.78 -8.80 4.11
C TYR A 52 35.26 -10.13 3.55
N GLN A 53 34.35 -10.07 2.57
CA GLN A 53 33.80 -11.27 1.92
C GLN A 53 34.87 -12.03 1.12
N GLU A 54 35.76 -11.32 0.43
CA GLU A 54 36.90 -11.92 -0.27
C GLU A 54 37.83 -12.65 0.71
N ALA A 55 38.13 -12.03 1.86
CA ALA A 55 38.94 -12.67 2.91
C ALA A 55 38.23 -13.87 3.56
N ASP A 56 36.90 -13.83 3.72
CA ASP A 56 36.08 -14.92 4.27
C ASP A 56 35.97 -16.12 3.32
N ALA A 57 35.97 -15.88 2.01
CA ALA A 57 35.95 -16.95 1.00
C ALA A 57 37.18 -17.87 1.12
N ALA A 58 38.37 -17.32 1.37
CA ALA A 58 39.59 -18.09 1.58
C ALA A 58 39.49 -19.04 2.79
N LEU A 59 38.83 -18.61 3.88
CA LEU A 59 38.60 -19.46 5.05
C LEU A 59 37.61 -20.59 4.74
N LYS A 60 36.55 -20.30 3.99
CA LYS A 60 35.58 -21.32 3.54
C LYS A 60 36.21 -22.40 2.67
N GLU A 61 37.20 -22.05 1.85
CA GLU A 61 37.92 -23.04 1.03
C GLU A 61 38.79 -24.00 1.86
N GLU A 62 39.32 -23.57 3.00
CA GLU A 62 40.05 -24.46 3.92
C GLU A 62 39.11 -25.40 4.65
N ILE A 63 37.97 -24.90 5.11
CA ILE A 63 36.94 -25.75 5.74
C ILE A 63 36.50 -26.85 4.78
N LYS A 64 36.32 -26.53 3.49
CA LYS A 64 36.05 -27.53 2.45
C LYS A 64 37.19 -28.52 2.27
N ALA A 65 38.43 -28.04 2.13
CA ALA A 65 39.59 -28.91 1.95
C ALA A 65 39.84 -29.83 3.16
N LYS A 66 39.55 -29.36 4.37
CA LYS A 66 39.60 -30.16 5.59
C LYS A 66 38.51 -31.23 5.60
N SER A 67 37.27 -30.87 5.27
CA SER A 67 36.17 -31.83 5.12
C SER A 67 36.47 -32.90 4.07
N ASP A 68 37.07 -32.53 2.94
CA ASP A 68 37.46 -33.46 1.87
C ASP A 68 38.59 -34.40 2.33
N TYR A 69 39.55 -33.88 3.10
CA TYR A 69 40.60 -34.68 3.71
C TYR A 69 40.04 -35.69 4.71
N ASP A 70 39.17 -35.26 5.63
CA ASP A 70 38.54 -36.13 6.64
C ASP A 70 37.71 -37.24 5.96
N ALA A 71 36.98 -36.91 4.89
CA ALA A 71 36.22 -37.89 4.09
C ALA A 71 37.12 -38.91 3.36
N CYS A 72 38.28 -38.49 2.86
CA CYS A 72 39.25 -39.39 2.24
C CYS A 72 39.90 -40.32 3.28
N LEU A 73 40.22 -39.78 4.46
CA LEU A 73 40.78 -40.55 5.57
C LEU A 73 39.81 -41.64 6.04
N GLU A 74 38.52 -41.30 6.16
CA GLU A 74 37.48 -42.28 6.50
C GLU A 74 37.39 -43.40 5.46
N LYS A 75 37.41 -43.05 4.15
CA LYS A 75 37.43 -44.03 3.06
C LYS A 75 38.67 -44.93 3.08
N GLU A 76 39.85 -44.39 3.35
CA GLU A 76 41.07 -45.18 3.49
C GLU A 76 40.97 -46.15 4.68
N SER A 77 40.48 -45.68 5.82
CA SER A 77 40.28 -46.51 7.01
C SER A 77 39.30 -47.66 6.75
N GLY A 78 38.20 -47.38 6.04
CA GLY A 78 37.23 -48.38 5.60
C GLY A 78 37.83 -49.40 4.64
N ALA A 79 38.56 -48.93 3.61
CA ALA A 79 39.23 -49.79 2.64
C ALA A 79 40.28 -50.69 3.31
N LYS A 80 41.02 -50.17 4.29
CA LYS A 80 41.99 -50.93 5.09
C LYS A 80 41.32 -52.01 5.93
N ARG A 81 40.16 -51.72 6.54
CA ARG A 81 39.37 -52.70 7.29
C ARG A 81 38.89 -53.84 6.39
N ILE A 82 38.39 -53.52 5.20
CA ILE A 82 37.97 -54.51 4.20
C ILE A 82 39.17 -55.36 3.74
N LEU A 83 40.30 -54.74 3.44
CA LEU A 83 41.53 -55.45 3.06
C LEU A 83 41.96 -56.44 4.16
N ASN A 84 42.02 -56.00 5.42
CA ASN A 84 42.39 -56.86 6.54
C ASN A 84 41.40 -58.04 6.71
N SER A 85 40.09 -57.81 6.51
CA SER A 85 39.08 -58.88 6.53
C SER A 85 39.33 -59.91 5.43
N ARG A 86 39.60 -59.46 4.20
CA ARG A 86 39.87 -60.35 3.04
C ARG A 86 41.18 -61.11 3.19
N ILE A 87 42.21 -60.48 3.77
CA ILE A 87 43.47 -61.16 4.11
C ILE A 87 43.22 -62.25 5.16
N GLY A 88 42.45 -61.95 6.22
CA GLY A 88 42.06 -62.94 7.22
C GLY A 88 41.32 -64.14 6.62
N GLU A 89 40.30 -63.90 5.79
CA GLU A 89 39.55 -64.94 5.08
C GLU A 89 40.46 -65.80 4.18
N ARG A 90 41.40 -65.17 3.46
CA ARG A 90 42.38 -65.86 2.62
C ARG A 90 43.32 -66.72 3.47
N ASP A 91 43.83 -66.19 4.58
CA ASP A 91 44.79 -66.88 5.44
C ASP A 91 44.14 -68.06 6.16
N GLU A 92 42.86 -67.94 6.56
CA GLU A 92 42.06 -69.06 7.07
C GLU A 92 41.87 -70.16 6.01
N LEU A 93 41.59 -69.79 4.75
CA LEU A 93 41.48 -70.77 3.66
C LEU A 93 42.84 -71.42 3.32
N MET A 94 43.94 -70.67 3.36
CA MET A 94 45.29 -71.21 3.17
C MET A 94 45.70 -72.17 4.28
N ALA A 95 45.41 -71.84 5.55
CA ALA A 95 45.64 -72.74 6.68
C ALA A 95 44.85 -74.05 6.56
N ARG A 96 43.69 -74.03 5.90
CA ARG A 96 42.90 -75.24 5.57
C ARG A 96 43.47 -76.04 4.39
N LEU A 97 44.12 -75.40 3.42
CA LEU A 97 44.75 -76.09 2.29
C LEU A 97 46.06 -76.76 2.72
N ASN A 98 46.90 -76.06 3.47
CA ASN A 98 48.18 -76.54 3.98
C ASN A 98 48.18 -76.60 5.52
N PRO A 99 47.63 -77.67 6.13
CA PRO A 99 47.69 -77.84 7.57
C PRO A 99 49.15 -77.97 8.06
N GLU A 100 49.48 -77.34 9.18
CA GLU A 100 50.82 -77.45 9.78
C GLU A 100 51.12 -78.91 10.22
N PRO A 101 52.37 -79.41 10.04
CA PRO A 101 52.74 -80.76 10.45
C PRO A 101 52.47 -81.01 11.94
N GLY A 102 51.79 -82.12 12.26
CA GLY A 102 51.38 -82.48 13.63
C GLY A 102 49.99 -81.98 14.03
N THR A 103 49.22 -81.40 13.10
CA THR A 103 47.77 -81.19 13.27
C THR A 103 47.01 -82.42 12.82
N TRP A 104 45.89 -82.73 13.49
CA TRP A 104 45.09 -83.91 13.15
C TRP A 104 44.60 -83.91 11.68
N LEU A 105 44.37 -82.74 11.09
CA LEU A 105 44.01 -82.60 9.68
C LEU A 105 45.11 -83.07 8.71
N SER A 106 46.39 -82.84 9.04
CA SER A 106 47.53 -83.26 8.20
C SER A 106 47.67 -84.79 8.20
N GLU A 107 47.62 -85.41 9.37
CA GLU A 107 47.67 -86.87 9.53
C GLU A 107 46.45 -87.56 8.89
N LEU A 108 45.25 -86.97 9.00
CA LEU A 108 44.04 -87.51 8.38
C LEU A 108 44.11 -87.52 6.85
N ARG A 109 44.63 -86.44 6.23
CA ARG A 109 44.76 -86.35 4.77
C ARG A 109 45.84 -87.29 4.21
N GLU A 110 46.86 -87.60 5.00
CA GLU A 110 47.93 -88.53 4.61
C GLU A 110 47.47 -90.00 4.69
N ILE A 111 46.61 -90.34 5.65
CA ILE A 111 46.19 -91.71 5.94
C ILE A 111 44.92 -92.13 5.16
N ASP A 112 43.95 -91.23 4.97
CA ASP A 112 42.68 -91.54 4.28
C ASP A 112 42.29 -90.44 3.28
N PRO A 113 42.45 -90.66 1.96
CA PRO A 113 42.05 -89.70 0.94
C PRO A 113 40.54 -89.39 0.89
N GLU A 114 39.68 -90.29 1.37
CA GLU A 114 38.21 -90.17 1.34
C GLU A 114 37.62 -89.72 2.68
N TRP A 115 38.46 -89.31 3.65
CA TRP A 115 38.08 -88.95 5.02
C TRP A 115 36.95 -87.89 5.08
N GLY A 116 36.90 -86.99 4.10
CA GLY A 116 35.90 -85.92 4.02
C GLY A 116 34.48 -86.43 3.78
N SER A 117 34.33 -87.61 3.16
CA SER A 117 33.03 -88.25 2.90
C SER A 117 32.52 -89.09 4.09
N THR A 118 33.40 -89.41 5.04
CA THR A 118 33.15 -90.28 6.20
C THR A 118 33.32 -89.51 7.51
N LEU A 119 34.53 -89.47 8.07
CA LEU A 119 34.82 -88.92 9.40
C LEU A 119 34.65 -87.39 9.44
N GLY A 120 34.94 -86.71 8.33
CA GLY A 120 34.83 -85.25 8.22
C GLY A 120 33.42 -84.70 8.43
N LYS A 121 32.38 -85.52 8.30
CA LYS A 121 30.97 -85.12 8.51
C LYS A 121 30.52 -85.06 9.97
N ILE A 122 31.27 -85.69 10.87
CA ILE A 122 30.90 -85.88 12.28
C ILE A 122 31.81 -85.06 13.21
N VAL A 123 33.04 -84.81 12.77
CA VAL A 123 34.06 -84.12 13.56
C VAL A 123 33.84 -82.61 13.51
N ARG A 124 33.93 -81.95 14.67
CA ARG A 124 33.90 -80.49 14.75
C ARG A 124 35.17 -79.89 14.10
N PRO A 125 35.02 -78.93 13.16
CA PRO A 125 36.12 -78.23 12.51
C PRO A 125 37.26 -77.77 13.42
N GLU A 126 36.94 -77.27 14.61
CA GLU A 126 37.91 -76.68 15.53
C GLU A 126 38.87 -77.72 16.15
N LEU A 127 38.49 -79.00 16.16
CA LEU A 127 39.32 -80.09 16.67
C LEU A 127 40.38 -80.52 15.64
N LEU A 128 40.14 -80.31 14.35
CA LEU A 128 41.04 -80.75 13.28
C LEU A 128 42.35 -79.93 13.23
N MET A 129 42.31 -78.69 13.74
CA MET A 129 43.43 -77.73 13.73
C MET A 129 44.23 -77.70 15.04
N ARG A 130 43.83 -78.48 16.05
CA ARG A 130 44.48 -78.53 17.35
C ARG A 130 45.70 -79.47 17.34
N LYS A 131 46.79 -79.05 17.98
CA LYS A 131 48.07 -79.78 18.05
C LYS A 131 48.21 -80.69 19.29
N ASP A 132 47.29 -80.59 20.24
CA ASP A 132 47.36 -81.26 21.54
C ASP A 132 46.59 -82.59 21.60
N LEU A 133 46.00 -83.00 20.48
CA LEU A 133 45.12 -84.18 20.41
C LEU A 133 45.87 -85.51 20.23
N ALA A 134 47.17 -85.49 19.91
CA ALA A 134 48.04 -86.67 19.69
C ALA A 134 47.29 -87.85 19.03
N PRO A 135 46.80 -87.68 17.78
CA PRO A 135 45.97 -88.67 17.14
C PRO A 135 46.77 -89.96 16.91
N SER A 136 46.13 -91.11 17.11
CA SER A 136 46.70 -92.41 16.73
C SER A 136 45.70 -93.14 15.84
N PHE A 137 46.19 -93.66 14.72
CA PHE A 137 45.39 -94.40 13.76
C PHE A 137 45.67 -95.89 13.91
N ASP A 138 44.62 -96.69 14.15
CA ASP A 138 44.69 -98.15 14.15
C ASP A 138 44.15 -98.70 12.81
N PRO A 139 45.01 -99.26 11.94
CA PRO A 139 44.62 -99.77 10.63
C PRO A 139 43.62 -100.94 10.67
N ASN A 140 43.46 -101.60 11.83
CA ASN A 140 42.62 -102.79 11.97
C ASN A 140 41.14 -102.48 12.23
N LEU A 141 40.78 -101.21 12.49
CA LEU A 141 39.40 -100.79 12.78
C LEU A 141 38.73 -100.23 11.51
N LYS A 142 37.64 -100.87 11.06
CA LYS A 142 36.89 -100.46 9.87
C LYS A 142 36.34 -99.03 10.02
N GLN A 143 36.72 -98.15 9.09
CA GLN A 143 36.55 -96.69 9.02
C GLN A 143 35.10 -96.12 9.02
N ARG A 144 34.07 -96.93 9.31
CA ARG A 144 32.65 -96.49 9.36
C ARG A 144 31.98 -96.67 10.72
N ARG A 145 32.76 -96.98 11.76
CA ARG A 145 32.24 -97.28 13.11
C ARG A 145 32.65 -96.20 14.11
N VAL A 146 31.67 -95.44 14.61
CA VAL A 146 31.87 -94.53 15.74
C VAL A 146 31.43 -95.24 17.01
N PHE A 147 32.36 -95.53 17.93
CA PHE A 147 32.09 -96.33 19.14
C PHE A 147 31.32 -97.64 18.88
N GLY A 148 31.58 -98.31 17.74
CA GLY A 148 30.94 -99.57 17.35
C GLY A 148 29.66 -99.44 16.52
N TRP A 149 29.13 -98.23 16.31
CA TRP A 149 27.91 -97.97 15.53
C TRP A 149 28.22 -97.65 14.07
N THR A 150 27.50 -98.29 13.13
CA THR A 150 27.61 -97.96 11.70
C THR A 150 26.61 -96.86 11.36
N LEU A 151 27.11 -95.70 10.92
CA LEU A 151 26.28 -94.55 10.54
C LEU A 151 26.20 -94.43 9.02
N ASP A 152 25.04 -94.07 8.50
CA ASP A 152 24.85 -93.71 7.09
C ASP A 152 25.11 -92.21 6.90
N PHE A 153 26.07 -91.89 6.04
CA PHE A 153 26.56 -90.53 5.80
C PHE A 153 25.97 -89.90 4.53
N GLY A 154 25.05 -90.59 3.84
CA GLY A 154 24.46 -90.11 2.59
C GLY A 154 23.60 -88.84 2.74
N ALA A 155 22.98 -88.63 3.89
CA ALA A 155 22.06 -87.51 4.15
C ALA A 155 22.73 -86.26 4.77
N ILE A 156 24.00 -86.34 5.17
CA ILE A 156 24.73 -85.23 5.80
C ILE A 156 25.51 -84.49 4.71
N GLU A 157 25.27 -83.19 4.55
CA GLU A 157 26.02 -82.33 3.63
C GLU A 157 27.51 -82.34 3.99
N LEU A 158 28.40 -82.31 2.98
CA LEU A 158 29.84 -82.27 3.23
C LEU A 158 30.19 -80.96 3.95
N PRO A 159 30.80 -81.00 5.14
CA PRO A 159 31.25 -79.79 5.81
C PRO A 159 32.33 -79.09 4.99
N GLU A 160 32.35 -77.76 5.10
CA GLU A 160 33.26 -76.88 4.35
C GLU A 160 34.76 -77.24 4.52
N VAL A 161 35.12 -77.88 5.62
CA VAL A 161 36.49 -78.31 5.95
C VAL A 161 36.88 -79.62 5.23
N ALA A 162 35.90 -80.37 4.74
CA ALA A 162 36.02 -81.67 4.10
C ALA A 162 35.83 -81.60 2.56
N GLU A 163 35.78 -80.40 1.98
CA GLU A 163 35.70 -80.20 0.53
C GLU A 163 36.95 -80.71 -0.20
N SER A 164 36.78 -81.18 -1.44
CA SER A 164 37.88 -81.61 -2.31
C SER A 164 38.92 -80.49 -2.48
N GLU A 165 40.20 -80.86 -2.51
CA GLU A 165 41.33 -79.93 -2.67
C GLU A 165 41.16 -78.96 -3.86
N SER A 166 40.56 -79.42 -4.96
CA SER A 166 40.27 -78.61 -6.15
C SER A 166 39.31 -77.43 -5.88
N LYS A 167 38.30 -77.62 -5.01
CA LYS A 167 37.33 -76.56 -4.66
C LYS A 167 37.93 -75.56 -3.67
N ILE A 168 38.75 -76.04 -2.73
CA ILE A 168 39.50 -75.19 -1.81
C ILE A 168 40.49 -74.31 -2.60
N LYS A 169 41.18 -74.85 -3.61
CA LYS A 169 42.04 -74.08 -4.53
C LYS A 169 41.27 -73.01 -5.31
N GLU A 170 40.12 -73.35 -5.90
CA GLU A 170 39.28 -72.37 -6.62
C GLU A 170 38.76 -71.25 -5.70
N ARG A 171 38.45 -71.56 -4.43
CA ARG A 171 38.06 -70.57 -3.42
C ARG A 171 39.23 -69.69 -2.99
N ILE A 172 40.44 -70.25 -2.88
CA ILE A 172 41.66 -69.49 -2.62
C ILE A 172 41.96 -68.56 -3.79
N ASP A 173 41.79 -69.01 -5.04
CA ASP A 173 41.99 -68.16 -6.22
C ASP A 173 40.98 -67.00 -6.26
N ARG A 174 39.71 -67.27 -5.94
CA ARG A 174 38.69 -66.22 -5.77
C ARG A 174 39.00 -65.26 -4.61
N SER A 175 39.48 -65.78 -3.48
CA SER A 175 39.90 -64.97 -2.34
C SER A 175 41.13 -64.13 -2.66
N ASN A 176 42.11 -64.67 -3.39
CA ASN A 176 43.29 -63.97 -3.90
C ASN A 176 42.90 -62.85 -4.88
N ALA A 177 41.94 -63.10 -5.77
CA ALA A 177 41.37 -62.07 -6.64
C ALA A 177 40.67 -60.97 -5.82
N SER A 178 39.91 -61.34 -4.77
CA SER A 178 39.27 -60.37 -3.88
C SER A 178 40.28 -59.57 -3.06
N VAL A 179 41.38 -60.19 -2.60
CA VAL A 179 42.46 -59.50 -1.89
C VAL A 179 43.19 -58.55 -2.83
N THR A 180 43.53 -58.97 -4.05
CA THR A 180 44.16 -58.06 -5.03
C THR A 180 43.27 -56.88 -5.40
N MET A 181 41.95 -57.07 -5.54
CA MET A 181 41.00 -55.97 -5.72
C MET A 181 40.93 -55.05 -4.49
N ALA A 182 40.87 -55.61 -3.28
CA ALA A 182 40.86 -54.83 -2.04
C ALA A 182 42.17 -54.06 -1.81
N THR A 183 43.32 -54.64 -2.19
CA THR A 183 44.63 -53.99 -2.13
C THR A 183 44.69 -52.80 -3.08
N ARG A 184 44.22 -52.96 -4.33
CA ARG A 184 44.12 -51.85 -5.29
C ARG A 184 43.20 -50.74 -4.77
N ALA A 185 42.03 -51.10 -4.24
CA ALA A 185 41.10 -50.13 -3.65
C ALA A 185 41.71 -49.38 -2.45
N HIS A 186 42.48 -50.06 -1.60
CA HIS A 186 43.19 -49.42 -0.50
C HIS A 186 44.33 -48.52 -0.99
N GLU A 187 45.11 -48.94 -1.99
CA GLU A 187 46.17 -48.11 -2.58
C GLU A 187 45.62 -46.86 -3.26
N ASP A 188 44.49 -46.97 -3.96
CA ASP A 188 43.83 -45.83 -4.60
C ASP A 188 43.24 -44.88 -3.55
N ALA A 189 42.61 -45.40 -2.50
CA ALA A 189 42.15 -44.60 -1.37
C ALA A 189 43.31 -43.89 -0.67
N LYS A 190 44.44 -44.57 -0.44
CA LYS A 190 45.65 -43.98 0.16
C LYS A 190 46.25 -42.88 -0.72
N LYS A 191 46.32 -43.09 -2.04
CA LYS A 191 46.76 -42.03 -2.98
C LYS A 191 45.82 -40.83 -2.93
N ALA A 192 44.51 -41.05 -2.82
CA ALA A 192 43.53 -39.97 -2.67
C ALA A 192 43.73 -39.21 -1.34
N THR A 193 43.92 -39.90 -0.22
CA THR A 193 44.22 -39.28 1.08
C THR A 193 45.49 -38.44 1.03
N VAL A 194 46.57 -38.94 0.42
CA VAL A 194 47.83 -38.18 0.29
C VAL A 194 47.64 -36.90 -0.52
N ARG A 195 46.89 -36.95 -1.62
CA ARG A 195 46.55 -35.76 -2.42
C ARG A 195 45.69 -34.76 -1.64
N ALA A 196 44.68 -35.25 -0.92
CA ALA A 196 43.83 -34.41 -0.08
C ALA A 196 44.63 -33.79 1.08
N ALA A 197 45.55 -34.55 1.68
CA ALA A 197 46.44 -34.07 2.74
C ALA A 197 47.38 -32.97 2.26
N SER A 198 47.98 -33.10 1.07
CA SER A 198 48.82 -32.05 0.49
C SER A 198 48.02 -30.79 0.18
N ALA A 199 46.81 -30.94 -0.38
CA ALA A 199 45.94 -29.81 -0.69
C ALA A 199 45.46 -29.08 0.59
N HIS A 200 45.11 -29.83 1.65
CA HIS A 200 44.77 -29.27 2.95
C HIS A 200 45.98 -28.57 3.60
N ALA A 201 47.18 -29.15 3.55
CA ALA A 201 48.38 -28.54 4.13
C ALA A 201 48.79 -27.24 3.43
N GLU A 202 48.64 -27.15 2.11
CA GLU A 202 48.88 -25.92 1.34
C GLU A 202 47.86 -24.84 1.70
N LYS A 203 46.57 -25.18 1.73
CA LYS A 203 45.50 -24.25 2.10
C LYS A 203 45.58 -23.82 3.57
N SER A 204 45.92 -24.72 4.49
CA SER A 204 46.04 -24.42 5.93
C SER A 204 47.13 -23.36 6.21
N LYS A 205 48.27 -23.40 5.51
CA LYS A 205 49.29 -22.34 5.63
C LYS A 205 48.80 -20.99 5.13
N ALA A 206 48.05 -20.97 4.02
CA ALA A 206 47.45 -19.74 3.50
C ALA A 206 46.35 -19.18 4.43
N VAL A 207 45.74 -20.03 5.27
CA VAL A 207 44.64 -19.64 6.16
C VAL A 207 45.08 -18.89 7.41
N ASP A 208 46.27 -19.16 7.96
CA ASP A 208 46.75 -18.38 9.10
C ASP A 208 46.93 -16.90 8.71
N ASP A 209 47.51 -16.65 7.53
CA ASP A 209 47.59 -15.31 6.94
C ASP A 209 46.21 -14.74 6.61
N ALA A 210 45.31 -15.56 6.05
CA ALA A 210 43.95 -15.14 5.75
C ALA A 210 43.14 -14.78 7.00
N ARG A 211 43.34 -15.48 8.13
CA ARG A 211 42.68 -15.20 9.42
C ARG A 211 43.11 -13.87 9.99
N VAL A 212 44.41 -13.55 9.94
CA VAL A 212 44.91 -12.24 10.36
C VAL A 212 44.32 -11.14 9.48
N LYS A 213 44.32 -11.33 8.15
CA LYS A 213 43.70 -10.38 7.21
C LYS A 213 42.20 -10.22 7.46
N LEU A 214 41.48 -11.31 7.68
CA LEU A 214 40.03 -11.30 7.96
C LEU A 214 39.73 -10.52 9.24
N SER A 215 40.50 -10.72 10.31
CA SER A 215 40.37 -9.96 11.55
C SER A 215 40.62 -8.47 11.34
N GLN A 216 41.66 -8.11 10.57
CA GLN A 216 41.93 -6.71 10.21
C GLN A 216 40.78 -6.09 9.40
N LYS A 217 40.30 -6.79 8.35
CA LYS A 217 39.18 -6.33 7.51
C LYS A 217 37.88 -6.24 8.31
N HIS A 218 37.63 -7.16 9.24
CA HIS A 218 36.50 -7.11 10.14
C HIS A 218 36.53 -5.86 11.04
N ASN A 219 37.68 -5.54 11.62
CA ASN A 219 37.86 -4.33 12.43
C ASN A 219 37.64 -3.07 11.59
N VAL A 220 38.22 -3.00 10.38
CA VAL A 220 38.02 -1.88 9.45
C VAL A 220 36.55 -1.71 9.09
N LEU A 221 35.85 -2.80 8.77
CA LEU A 221 34.42 -2.79 8.48
C LEU A 221 33.62 -2.28 9.69
N GLY A 222 33.96 -2.74 10.90
CA GLY A 222 33.36 -2.27 12.15
C GLY A 222 33.55 -0.77 12.36
N THR A 223 34.78 -0.26 12.18
CA THR A 223 35.09 1.16 12.29
C THR A 223 34.33 1.99 11.25
N ARG A 224 34.29 1.56 9.98
CA ARG A 224 33.57 2.28 8.90
C ARG A 224 32.06 2.30 9.14
N LYS A 225 31.46 1.18 9.57
CA LYS A 225 30.05 1.12 9.97
C LYS A 225 29.75 2.05 11.15
N GLY A 226 30.65 2.06 12.15
CA GLY A 226 30.55 2.97 13.29
C GLY A 226 30.60 4.45 12.86
N HIS A 227 31.53 4.80 11.97
CA HIS A 227 31.65 6.14 11.40
C HIS A 227 30.38 6.56 10.65
N LEU A 228 29.87 5.73 9.72
CA LEU A 228 28.64 6.00 8.99
C LEU A 228 27.44 6.23 9.93
N LYS A 229 27.32 5.41 10.98
CA LYS A 229 26.25 5.56 11.99
C LYS A 229 26.38 6.88 12.76
N ASN A 230 27.58 7.26 13.15
CA ASN A 230 27.83 8.51 13.87
C ASN A 230 27.58 9.72 12.97
N LEU A 231 28.08 9.70 11.73
CA LEU A 231 27.86 10.73 10.72
C LEU A 231 26.37 10.95 10.47
N LYS A 232 25.59 9.88 10.21
CA LYS A 232 24.13 9.99 10.05
C LYS A 232 23.46 10.61 11.28
N ARG A 233 23.90 10.27 12.49
CA ARG A 233 23.36 10.84 13.74
C ARG A 233 23.67 12.33 13.87
N GLU A 234 24.88 12.75 13.54
CA GLU A 234 25.29 14.16 13.56
C GLU A 234 24.53 14.99 12.53
N LEU A 235 24.43 14.48 11.30
CA LEU A 235 23.66 15.14 10.24
C LEU A 235 22.17 15.24 10.56
N LEU A 236 21.56 14.21 11.18
CA LEU A 236 20.18 14.30 11.67
C LEU A 236 20.00 15.39 12.71
N LYS A 237 20.96 15.59 13.62
CA LYS A 237 20.92 16.71 14.57
C LYS A 237 21.00 18.05 13.86
N ASN A 238 21.83 18.18 12.83
CA ASN A 238 21.93 19.42 12.04
C ASN A 238 20.64 19.73 11.28
N VAL A 239 19.95 18.72 10.76
CA VAL A 239 18.61 18.88 10.16
C VAL A 239 17.61 19.37 11.21
N GLU A 240 17.60 18.76 12.40
CA GLU A 240 16.71 19.17 13.49
C GLU A 240 16.98 20.61 13.96
N ILE A 241 18.24 21.01 14.09
CA ILE A 241 18.63 22.39 14.44
C ILE A 241 18.10 23.38 13.40
N ARG A 242 18.31 23.12 12.10
CA ARG A 242 17.80 23.98 11.02
C ARG A 242 16.28 24.06 11.02
N LYS A 243 15.60 22.95 11.32
CA LYS A 243 14.15 22.92 11.44
C LYS A 243 13.66 23.78 12.60
N LEU A 244 14.28 23.66 13.78
CA LEU A 244 13.98 24.48 14.95
C LEU A 244 14.21 25.97 14.67
N GLU A 245 15.32 26.34 14.03
CA GLU A 245 15.59 27.72 13.61
C GLU A 245 14.51 28.26 12.67
N CYS A 246 14.09 27.46 11.68
CA CYS A 246 13.00 27.84 10.77
C CYS A 246 11.65 27.96 11.50
N GLU A 247 11.36 27.09 12.46
CA GLU A 247 10.14 27.15 13.28
C GLU A 247 10.11 28.39 14.19
N GLU A 248 11.25 28.78 14.76
CA GLU A 248 11.37 30.01 15.54
C GLU A 248 11.14 31.26 14.68
N GLU A 249 11.75 31.30 13.49
CA GLU A 249 11.53 32.39 12.53
C GLU A 249 10.07 32.42 12.03
N LEU A 250 9.46 31.25 11.79
CA LEU A 250 8.04 31.15 11.42
C LEU A 250 7.15 31.72 12.53
N LYS A 251 7.43 31.39 13.80
CA LYS A 251 6.72 31.96 14.95
C LYS A 251 6.89 33.47 15.06
N LYS A 252 8.05 34.03 14.69
CA LYS A 252 8.26 35.49 14.65
C LYS A 252 7.43 36.13 13.53
N VAL A 253 7.55 35.62 12.30
CA VAL A 253 6.82 36.14 11.13
C VAL A 253 5.31 36.04 11.32
N SER A 254 4.80 34.95 11.90
CA SER A 254 3.37 34.80 12.20
C SER A 254 2.90 35.85 13.21
N ARG A 255 3.67 36.08 14.29
CA ARG A 255 3.35 37.13 15.27
C ARG A 255 3.38 38.53 14.64
N ASP A 256 4.36 38.80 13.78
CA ASP A 256 4.47 40.08 13.08
C ASP A 256 3.29 40.29 12.12
N LEU A 257 2.86 39.23 11.44
CA LEU A 257 1.70 39.25 10.54
C LEU A 257 0.40 39.47 11.30
N ASP A 258 0.20 38.79 12.44
CA ASP A 258 -0.99 38.97 13.28
C ASP A 258 -1.05 40.40 13.85
N LYS A 259 0.07 40.90 14.39
CA LYS A 259 0.17 42.31 14.82
C LYS A 259 -0.13 43.26 13.68
N TYR A 260 0.46 43.04 12.51
CA TYR A 260 0.24 43.88 11.34
C TYR A 260 -1.23 43.93 10.92
N ARG A 261 -1.94 42.80 11.00
CA ARG A 261 -3.38 42.72 10.72
C ARG A 261 -4.20 43.48 11.74
N THR A 262 -3.92 43.31 13.03
CA THR A 262 -4.57 44.05 14.11
C THR A 262 -4.35 45.56 13.96
N ASP A 263 -3.10 46.00 13.80
CA ASP A 263 -2.76 47.42 13.59
C ASP A 263 -3.42 48.00 12.33
N THR A 264 -3.67 47.17 11.31
CA THR A 264 -4.38 47.58 10.09
C THR A 264 -5.89 47.71 10.34
N ALA A 265 -6.48 46.82 11.12
CA ALA A 265 -7.88 46.87 11.48
C ALA A 265 -8.18 48.07 12.40
N ASP A 266 -7.36 48.25 13.43
CA ASP A 266 -7.49 49.36 14.38
C ASP A 266 -7.34 50.71 13.67
N GLY A 267 -6.34 50.86 12.81
CA GLY A 267 -6.15 52.08 12.02
C GLY A 267 -7.31 52.37 11.05
N LYS A 268 -7.99 51.34 10.52
CA LYS A 268 -9.21 51.54 9.71
C LYS A 268 -10.37 52.04 10.55
N GLU A 269 -10.56 51.49 11.74
CA GLU A 269 -11.62 51.92 12.64
C GLU A 269 -11.37 53.33 13.17
N GLU A 270 -10.12 53.68 13.47
CA GLU A 270 -9.74 55.05 13.86
C GLU A 270 -10.05 56.06 12.75
N ILE A 271 -9.66 55.78 11.50
CA ILE A 271 -9.96 56.67 10.35
C ILE A 271 -11.47 56.84 10.17
N LYS A 272 -12.23 55.74 10.31
CA LYS A 272 -13.69 55.77 10.21
C LYS A 272 -14.32 56.57 11.35
N GLY A 273 -13.82 56.40 12.57
CA GLY A 273 -14.25 57.16 13.74
C GLY A 273 -14.03 58.67 13.55
N ARG A 274 -12.82 59.06 13.12
CA ARG A 274 -12.51 60.47 12.83
C ARG A 274 -13.39 61.06 11.74
N TYR A 275 -13.65 60.30 10.66
CA TYR A 275 -14.55 60.76 9.60
C TYR A 275 -15.98 60.99 10.10
N LEU A 276 -16.51 60.10 10.94
CA LEU A 276 -17.84 60.26 11.54
C LEU A 276 -17.91 61.44 12.51
N GLU A 277 -16.85 61.67 13.28
CA GLU A 277 -16.72 62.84 14.17
C GLU A 277 -16.70 64.14 13.35
N ASP A 278 -15.84 64.24 12.32
CA ASP A 278 -15.78 65.37 11.40
C ASP A 278 -17.14 65.62 10.72
N GLU A 279 -17.83 64.56 10.29
CA GLU A 279 -19.16 64.65 9.68
C GLU A 279 -20.20 65.19 10.68
N MET A 280 -20.19 64.70 11.92
CA MET A 280 -21.09 65.17 12.97
C MET A 280 -20.83 66.63 13.34
N GLU A 281 -19.57 67.04 13.48
CA GLU A 281 -19.18 68.43 13.73
C GLU A 281 -19.65 69.35 12.61
N LEU A 282 -19.38 68.97 11.35
CA LEU A 282 -19.80 69.73 10.19
C LEU A 282 -21.33 69.86 10.15
N ARG A 283 -22.05 68.75 10.35
CA ARG A 283 -23.52 68.73 10.37
C ARG A 283 -24.10 69.58 11.49
N SER A 284 -23.48 69.56 12.67
CA SER A 284 -23.85 70.40 13.81
C SER A 284 -23.63 71.88 13.51
N SER A 285 -22.49 72.25 12.91
CA SER A 285 -22.19 73.64 12.54
C SER A 285 -23.20 74.20 11.54
N TRP A 286 -23.55 73.42 10.49
CA TRP A 286 -24.56 73.82 9.51
C TRP A 286 -25.96 73.91 10.11
N GLN A 287 -26.32 73.01 11.03
CA GLN A 287 -27.60 73.09 11.73
C GLN A 287 -27.69 74.38 12.56
N GLY A 288 -26.60 74.80 13.21
CA GLY A 288 -26.51 76.10 13.90
C GLY A 288 -26.72 77.27 12.94
N THR A 289 -26.02 77.28 11.80
CA THR A 289 -26.19 78.33 10.78
C THR A 289 -27.61 78.39 10.22
N ILE A 290 -28.24 77.23 9.99
CA ILE A 290 -29.64 77.16 9.56
C ILE A 290 -30.58 77.74 10.63
N GLN A 291 -30.33 77.44 11.91
CA GLN A 291 -31.13 77.99 13.01
C GLN A 291 -30.98 79.51 13.10
N ASP A 292 -29.75 80.03 13.01
CA ASP A 292 -29.47 81.47 13.03
C ASP A 292 -30.18 82.21 11.88
N LEU A 293 -30.12 81.65 10.66
CA LEU A 293 -30.82 82.19 9.50
C LEU A 293 -32.34 82.16 9.66
N ASN A 294 -32.90 81.10 10.25
CA ASN A 294 -34.33 81.01 10.53
C ASN A 294 -34.77 82.02 11.59
N ASP A 295 -33.97 82.23 12.63
CA ASP A 295 -34.24 83.23 13.66
C ASP A 295 -34.18 84.66 13.10
N GLU A 296 -33.21 84.95 12.22
CA GLU A 296 -33.11 86.23 11.52
C GLU A 296 -34.30 86.46 10.58
N LYS A 297 -34.68 85.43 9.81
CA LYS A 297 -35.88 85.45 8.97
C LYS A 297 -37.12 85.75 9.81
N GLY A 298 -37.32 85.06 10.94
CA GLY A 298 -38.45 85.29 11.83
C GLY A 298 -38.49 86.71 12.41
N LYS A 299 -37.33 87.30 12.74
CA LYS A 299 -37.23 88.71 13.16
C LYS A 299 -37.64 89.69 12.05
N ILE A 300 -37.21 89.43 10.80
CA ILE A 300 -37.58 90.26 9.65
C ILE A 300 -39.08 90.16 9.38
N GLU A 301 -39.64 88.94 9.38
CA GLU A 301 -41.08 88.70 9.22
C GLU A 301 -41.89 89.41 10.31
N GLY A 302 -41.43 89.36 11.58
CA GLY A 302 -42.04 90.10 12.68
C GLY A 302 -42.04 91.61 12.45
N ARG A 303 -40.92 92.19 12.00
CA ARG A 303 -40.82 93.61 11.66
C ARG A 303 -41.74 94.02 10.51
N ILE A 304 -41.85 93.17 9.48
CA ILE A 304 -42.79 93.39 8.37
C ILE A 304 -44.22 93.43 8.89
N ASN A 305 -44.61 92.45 9.71
CA ASN A 305 -45.96 92.41 10.28
C ASN A 305 -46.25 93.64 11.14
N THR A 306 -45.33 94.06 12.02
CA THR A 306 -45.51 95.29 12.80
C THR A 306 -45.63 96.53 11.91
N ALA A 307 -44.82 96.63 10.84
CA ALA A 307 -44.89 97.76 9.91
C ALA A 307 -46.24 97.79 9.15
N ILE A 308 -46.78 96.63 8.78
CA ILE A 308 -48.11 96.51 8.19
C ILE A 308 -49.18 96.96 9.20
N GLU A 309 -49.15 96.44 10.43
CA GLU A 309 -50.11 96.84 11.48
C GLU A 309 -50.06 98.34 11.81
N ASP A 310 -48.86 98.92 11.87
CA ASP A 310 -48.69 100.35 12.12
C ASP A 310 -49.16 101.20 10.94
N HIS A 311 -48.95 100.73 9.71
CA HIS A 311 -49.47 101.37 8.51
C HIS A 311 -51.00 101.36 8.50
N ASP A 312 -51.63 100.21 8.80
CA ASP A 312 -53.08 100.07 8.87
C ASP A 312 -53.69 101.00 9.94
N LYS A 313 -53.09 101.06 11.13
CA LYS A 313 -53.49 102.02 12.19
C LYS A 313 -53.33 103.48 11.76
N THR A 314 -52.32 103.78 10.95
CA THR A 314 -52.08 105.15 10.46
C THR A 314 -53.13 105.54 9.42
N LEU A 315 -53.49 104.62 8.52
CA LEU A 315 -54.58 104.80 7.56
C LEU A 315 -55.92 105.03 8.27
N GLU A 316 -56.21 104.23 9.31
CA GLU A 316 -57.42 104.38 10.10
C GLU A 316 -57.50 105.79 10.73
N LYS A 317 -56.44 106.24 11.41
CA LYS A 317 -56.38 107.59 11.99
C LYS A 317 -56.48 108.71 10.95
N MET A 318 -55.82 108.57 9.80
CA MET A 318 -55.93 109.56 8.73
C MET A 318 -57.36 109.64 8.20
N SER A 319 -58.05 108.50 8.06
CA SER A 319 -59.45 108.47 7.65
C SER A 319 -60.36 109.17 8.67
N GLU A 320 -60.16 108.95 9.96
CA GLU A 320 -60.92 109.60 11.04
C GLU A 320 -60.70 111.12 11.05
N LEU A 321 -59.45 111.58 10.97
CA LEU A 321 -59.10 113.00 10.90
C LEU A 321 -59.67 113.68 9.66
N PHE A 322 -59.67 112.97 8.54
CA PHE A 322 -60.21 113.48 7.28
C PHE A 322 -61.74 113.64 7.36
N VAL A 323 -62.46 112.65 7.92
CA VAL A 323 -63.91 112.76 8.18
C VAL A 323 -64.22 113.92 9.12
N GLN A 324 -63.42 114.10 10.17
CA GLN A 324 -63.57 115.19 11.12
C GLN A 324 -63.35 116.57 10.45
N ALA A 325 -62.29 116.74 9.65
CA ALA A 325 -62.00 117.98 8.94
C ALA A 325 -63.07 118.35 7.90
N CYS A 326 -63.66 117.36 7.21
CA CYS A 326 -64.76 117.56 6.28
C CYS A 326 -66.02 118.08 7.00
N SER A 327 -66.30 117.57 8.20
CA SER A 327 -67.44 118.01 9.02
C SER A 327 -67.29 119.45 9.55
N GLU A 328 -66.07 119.87 9.91
CA GLU A 328 -65.78 121.22 10.41
C GLU A 328 -65.89 122.31 9.31
N HIS A 329 -65.65 121.95 8.04
CA HIS A 329 -65.71 122.88 6.90
C HIS A 329 -67.09 122.93 6.22
N GLY A 330 -68.12 122.29 6.77
CA GLY A 330 -69.49 122.35 6.25
C GLY A 330 -69.70 121.62 4.92
N VAL A 331 -68.82 120.68 4.59
CA VAL A 331 -68.92 119.83 3.41
C VAL A 331 -69.65 118.53 3.80
N ASP A 332 -70.67 118.14 3.03
CA ASP A 332 -71.49 116.95 3.28
C ASP A 332 -70.63 115.66 3.31
N PRO A 333 -70.51 114.97 4.47
CA PRO A 333 -69.71 113.76 4.61
C PRO A 333 -70.11 112.64 3.66
N ASP A 334 -71.39 112.55 3.27
CA ASP A 334 -71.87 111.53 2.34
C ASP A 334 -71.38 111.78 0.91
N TYR A 335 -71.22 113.04 0.50
CA TYR A 335 -70.68 113.39 -0.82
C TYR A 335 -69.17 113.10 -0.89
N VAL A 336 -68.44 113.40 0.19
CA VAL A 336 -67.01 113.11 0.30
C VAL A 336 -66.75 111.61 0.41
N SER A 337 -67.60 110.86 1.10
CA SER A 337 -67.53 109.39 1.18
C SER A 337 -67.74 108.74 -0.18
N ARG A 338 -68.70 109.24 -0.99
CA ARG A 338 -68.89 108.78 -2.38
C ARG A 338 -67.68 109.11 -3.25
N LEU A 339 -67.13 110.31 -3.15
CA LEU A 339 -65.92 110.68 -3.89
C LEU A 339 -64.71 109.83 -3.47
N HIS A 340 -64.57 109.51 -2.18
CA HIS A 340 -63.54 108.58 -1.69
C HIS A 340 -63.73 107.18 -2.26
N LYS A 341 -64.97 106.70 -2.31
CA LYS A 341 -65.27 105.40 -2.90
C LYS A 341 -64.95 105.36 -4.40
N ASP A 342 -65.26 106.42 -5.13
CA ASP A 342 -64.92 106.55 -6.55
C ASP A 342 -63.39 106.61 -6.76
N ILE A 343 -62.66 107.31 -5.87
CA ILE A 343 -61.20 107.37 -5.87
C ILE A 343 -60.59 106.01 -5.50
N GLU A 344 -61.11 105.30 -4.50
CA GLU A 344 -60.67 103.94 -4.13
C GLU A 344 -60.90 102.95 -5.27
N GLU A 345 -62.05 103.02 -5.96
CA GLU A 345 -62.32 102.19 -7.14
C GLU A 345 -61.32 102.49 -8.28
N LEU A 346 -60.98 103.76 -8.51
CA LEU A 346 -60.00 104.15 -9.52
C LEU A 346 -58.57 103.74 -9.14
N VAL A 347 -58.16 103.90 -7.88
CA VAL A 347 -56.83 103.50 -7.39
C VAL A 347 -56.68 101.98 -7.36
N SER A 348 -57.73 101.24 -6.97
CA SER A 348 -57.74 99.78 -7.03
C SER A 348 -57.59 99.29 -8.47
N ARG A 349 -58.24 99.97 -9.42
CA ARG A 349 -58.13 99.66 -10.85
C ARG A 349 -56.74 99.99 -11.42
N GLU A 350 -56.11 101.07 -10.96
CA GLU A 350 -54.73 101.42 -11.32
C GLU A 350 -53.73 100.41 -10.75
N GLN A 351 -53.85 100.03 -9.48
CA GLN A 351 -53.02 98.97 -8.87
C GLN A 351 -53.19 97.62 -9.57
N ALA A 352 -54.41 97.23 -9.94
CA ALA A 352 -54.64 96.00 -10.69
C ALA A 352 -53.96 96.04 -12.07
N ILE A 353 -53.93 97.20 -12.72
CA ILE A 353 -53.19 97.40 -13.98
C ILE A 353 -51.68 97.36 -13.73
N GLU A 354 -51.16 97.97 -12.67
CA GLU A 354 -49.73 97.98 -12.36
C GLU A 354 -49.21 96.60 -11.97
N GLN A 355 -49.93 95.86 -11.12
CA GLN A 355 -49.63 94.45 -10.80
C GLN A 355 -49.68 93.56 -12.04
N SER A 356 -50.56 93.87 -13.00
CA SER A 356 -50.60 93.13 -14.27
C SER A 356 -49.35 93.41 -15.14
N LYS A 357 -48.74 94.60 -15.04
CA LYS A 357 -47.50 94.90 -15.78
C LYS A 357 -46.32 94.08 -15.26
N GLU A 358 -46.16 93.97 -13.94
CA GLU A 358 -45.10 93.14 -13.35
C GLU A 358 -45.24 91.68 -13.79
N ARG A 359 -46.47 91.15 -13.76
CA ARG A 359 -46.77 89.79 -14.19
C ARG A 359 -46.56 89.57 -15.69
N VAL A 360 -46.78 90.59 -16.52
CA VAL A 360 -46.43 90.55 -17.95
C VAL A 360 -44.91 90.57 -18.13
N VAL A 361 -44.18 91.39 -17.37
CA VAL A 361 -42.70 91.43 -17.41
C VAL A 361 -42.10 90.11 -16.92
N GLU A 362 -42.62 89.53 -15.83
CA GLU A 362 -42.24 88.19 -15.36
C GLU A 362 -42.53 87.12 -16.40
N TYR A 363 -43.69 87.17 -17.05
CA TYR A 363 -44.03 86.25 -18.14
C TYR A 363 -43.08 86.41 -19.34
N GLU A 364 -42.73 87.64 -19.71
CA GLU A 364 -41.76 87.91 -20.78
C GLU A 364 -40.34 87.45 -20.41
N LEU A 365 -39.93 87.65 -19.16
CA LEU A 365 -38.64 87.18 -18.64
C LEU A 365 -38.59 85.65 -18.56
N TRP A 366 -39.66 85.00 -18.11
CA TRP A 366 -39.81 83.56 -18.10
C TRP A 366 -39.75 82.98 -19.52
N LEU A 367 -40.49 83.60 -20.46
CA LEU A 367 -40.48 83.20 -21.87
C LEU A 367 -39.09 83.36 -22.50
N ARG A 368 -38.35 84.42 -22.13
CA ARG A 368 -37.01 84.68 -22.66
C ARG A 368 -35.93 83.81 -22.01
N ASN A 369 -36.01 83.55 -20.72
CA ASN A 369 -34.92 82.96 -19.94
C ASN A 369 -35.12 81.47 -19.64
N GLU A 370 -36.34 81.06 -19.31
CA GLU A 370 -36.64 79.68 -18.88
C GLU A 370 -37.23 78.87 -20.02
N TRP A 371 -38.21 79.41 -20.75
CA TRP A 371 -38.83 78.72 -21.87
C TRP A 371 -37.86 78.50 -23.04
N SER A 372 -36.94 79.45 -23.28
CA SER A 372 -35.87 79.28 -24.28
C SER A 372 -34.93 78.10 -23.96
N ARG A 373 -34.69 77.82 -22.67
CA ARG A 373 -33.87 76.70 -22.20
C ARG A 373 -34.61 75.36 -22.22
N LEU A 374 -35.94 75.35 -22.38
CA LEU A 374 -36.75 74.13 -22.38
C LEU A 374 -36.31 73.16 -23.48
N SER A 375 -35.95 73.68 -24.66
CA SER A 375 -35.44 72.86 -25.78
C SER A 375 -34.13 72.17 -25.40
N ASP A 376 -33.16 72.94 -24.88
CA ASP A 376 -31.84 72.43 -24.48
C ASP A 376 -31.95 71.43 -23.32
N LEU A 377 -32.78 71.72 -22.31
CA LEU A 377 -33.04 70.80 -21.20
C LEU A 377 -33.70 69.50 -21.66
N ASN A 378 -34.63 69.59 -22.62
CA ASN A 378 -35.29 68.41 -23.17
C ASN A 378 -34.31 67.56 -24.01
N GLU A 379 -33.37 68.19 -24.72
CA GLU A 379 -32.30 67.50 -25.43
C GLU A 379 -31.31 66.83 -24.47
N GLN A 380 -30.90 67.51 -23.40
CA GLN A 380 -30.05 66.94 -22.34
C GLN A 380 -30.74 65.77 -21.61
N HIS A 381 -32.02 65.89 -21.30
CA HIS A 381 -32.79 64.80 -20.70
C HIS A 381 -32.91 63.60 -21.66
N SER A 382 -33.15 63.87 -22.95
CA SER A 382 -33.21 62.81 -23.99
C SER A 382 -31.86 62.09 -24.15
N SER A 383 -30.75 62.84 -24.18
CA SER A 383 -29.41 62.27 -24.30
C SER A 383 -29.02 61.46 -23.06
N ALA A 384 -29.26 61.99 -21.86
CA ALA A 384 -29.02 61.27 -20.60
C ALA A 384 -29.88 59.99 -20.49
N LYS A 385 -31.14 60.04 -20.94
CA LYS A 385 -32.02 58.86 -20.99
C LYS A 385 -31.53 57.83 -22.00
N ALA A 386 -31.00 58.26 -23.14
CA ALA A 386 -30.40 57.36 -24.13
C ALA A 386 -29.12 56.68 -23.59
N GLU A 387 -28.26 57.42 -22.90
CA GLU A 387 -27.06 56.85 -22.25
C GLU A 387 -27.42 55.87 -21.13
N HIS A 388 -28.38 56.22 -20.27
CA HIS A 388 -28.85 55.30 -19.24
C HIS A 388 -29.37 53.99 -19.86
N ASN A 389 -30.17 54.07 -20.92
CA ASN A 389 -30.69 52.87 -21.58
C ASN A 389 -29.58 52.02 -22.22
N LYS A 390 -28.55 52.65 -22.78
CA LYS A 390 -27.35 51.95 -23.28
C LYS A 390 -26.63 51.22 -22.14
N LEU A 391 -26.26 51.94 -21.07
CA LEU A 391 -25.57 51.37 -19.91
C LEU A 391 -26.36 50.22 -19.27
N LYS A 392 -27.68 50.36 -19.17
CA LYS A 392 -28.57 49.30 -18.66
C LYS A 392 -28.56 48.05 -19.55
N THR A 393 -28.50 48.23 -20.87
CA THR A 393 -28.43 47.12 -21.82
C THR A 393 -27.08 46.42 -21.75
N ASP A 394 -25.99 47.19 -21.67
CA ASP A 394 -24.63 46.67 -21.52
C ASP A 394 -24.44 45.90 -20.21
N ASP A 395 -25.00 46.41 -19.11
CA ASP A 395 -24.98 45.74 -17.80
C ASP A 395 -25.72 44.40 -17.86
N TYR A 396 -26.91 44.37 -18.45
CA TYR A 396 -27.66 43.13 -18.65
C TYR A 396 -26.89 42.11 -19.53
N GLN A 397 -26.23 42.57 -20.60
CA GLN A 397 -25.43 41.69 -21.46
C GLN A 397 -24.21 41.14 -20.71
N LYS A 398 -23.51 41.96 -19.93
CA LYS A 398 -22.36 41.53 -19.11
C LYS A 398 -22.78 40.54 -18.02
N GLN A 399 -23.90 40.81 -17.35
CA GLN A 399 -24.44 39.91 -16.33
C GLN A 399 -24.80 38.56 -16.94
N LYS A 400 -25.49 38.56 -18.10
CA LYS A 400 -25.83 37.34 -18.81
C LYS A 400 -24.60 36.55 -19.26
N ALA A 401 -23.58 37.23 -19.80
CA ALA A 401 -22.33 36.58 -20.21
C ALA A 401 -21.59 35.96 -19.00
N PHE A 402 -21.58 36.65 -17.86
CA PHE A 402 -21.01 36.12 -16.62
C PHE A 402 -21.77 34.86 -16.14
N ASP A 403 -23.10 34.89 -16.14
CA ASP A 403 -23.93 33.76 -15.72
C ASP A 403 -23.74 32.55 -16.66
N ASP A 404 -23.71 32.77 -17.97
CA ASP A 404 -23.45 31.73 -18.97
C ASP A 404 -22.05 31.11 -18.78
N GLU A 405 -21.01 31.92 -18.59
CA GLU A 405 -19.64 31.44 -18.36
C GLU A 405 -19.53 30.67 -17.03
N ASN A 406 -20.16 31.18 -15.97
CA ASN A 406 -20.16 30.53 -14.67
C ASN A 406 -20.89 29.18 -14.71
N GLN A 407 -21.96 29.06 -15.49
CA GLN A 407 -22.66 27.81 -15.71
C GLN A 407 -21.79 26.79 -16.46
N VAL A 408 -21.05 27.22 -17.48
CA VAL A 408 -20.08 26.36 -18.18
C VAL A 408 -18.98 25.88 -17.23
N ARG A 409 -18.41 26.78 -16.41
CA ARG A 409 -17.40 26.43 -15.40
C ARG A 409 -17.95 25.44 -14.36
N LEU A 410 -19.19 25.63 -13.90
CA LEU A 410 -19.84 24.72 -12.96
C LEU A 410 -20.04 23.32 -13.55
N ASN A 411 -20.46 23.24 -14.81
CA ASN A 411 -20.62 21.97 -15.52
C ASN A 411 -19.28 21.26 -15.71
N ASN A 412 -18.22 21.99 -16.09
CA ASN A 412 -16.87 21.43 -16.19
C ASN A 412 -16.38 20.90 -14.84
N ARG A 413 -16.62 21.64 -13.74
CA ARG A 413 -16.25 21.18 -12.39
C ARG A 413 -16.98 19.89 -12.00
N LYS A 414 -18.27 19.76 -12.36
CA LYS A 414 -19.03 18.53 -12.13
C LYS A 414 -18.51 17.35 -12.95
N ALA A 415 -18.12 17.59 -14.20
CA ALA A 415 -17.53 16.56 -15.06
C ALA A 415 -16.19 16.06 -14.50
N LEU A 416 -15.30 16.98 -14.14
CA LEU A 416 -14.01 16.66 -13.51
C LEU A 416 -14.18 15.93 -12.17
N ALA A 417 -15.12 16.36 -11.32
CA ALA A 417 -15.40 15.67 -10.06
C ALA A 417 -15.89 14.23 -10.27
N LYS A 418 -16.68 13.99 -11.33
CA LYS A 418 -17.10 12.63 -11.71
C LYS A 418 -15.91 11.79 -12.18
N GLU A 419 -15.03 12.35 -12.99
CA GLU A 419 -13.82 11.67 -13.49
C GLU A 419 -12.87 11.31 -12.34
N VAL A 420 -12.66 12.23 -11.38
CA VAL A 420 -11.88 11.96 -10.16
C VAL A 420 -12.51 10.82 -9.35
N SER A 421 -13.82 10.83 -9.14
CA SER A 421 -14.50 9.72 -8.43
C SER A 421 -14.37 8.38 -9.15
N GLU A 422 -14.37 8.37 -10.49
CA GLU A 422 -14.13 7.16 -11.28
C GLU A 422 -12.68 6.67 -11.16
N LEU A 423 -11.70 7.58 -11.11
CA LEU A 423 -10.29 7.26 -10.86
C LEU A 423 -10.07 6.73 -9.44
N ASP A 424 -10.68 7.34 -8.43
CA ASP A 424 -10.60 6.88 -7.04
C ASP A 424 -11.15 5.45 -6.89
N LYS A 425 -12.25 5.13 -7.59
CA LYS A 425 -12.77 3.75 -7.65
C LYS A 425 -11.77 2.80 -8.28
N LYS A 426 -11.17 3.16 -9.42
CA LYS A 426 -10.14 2.33 -10.08
C LYS A 426 -8.91 2.12 -9.18
N ILE A 427 -8.49 3.14 -8.42
CA ILE A 427 -7.39 3.03 -7.46
C ILE A 427 -7.77 2.10 -6.31
N SER A 428 -8.97 2.23 -5.75
CA SER A 428 -9.47 1.36 -4.68
C SER A 428 -9.60 -0.10 -5.13
N ASP A 429 -10.08 -0.32 -6.35
CA ASP A 429 -10.15 -1.66 -6.96
C ASP A 429 -8.74 -2.26 -7.13
N ALA A 430 -7.78 -1.46 -7.63
CA ALA A 430 -6.39 -1.89 -7.78
C ALA A 430 -5.73 -2.20 -6.42
N GLN A 431 -5.96 -1.38 -5.39
CA GLN A 431 -5.46 -1.61 -4.03
C GLN A 431 -6.04 -2.90 -3.43
N THR A 432 -7.34 -3.14 -3.60
CA THR A 432 -7.98 -4.38 -3.15
C THR A 432 -7.37 -5.63 -3.81
N ILE A 433 -6.93 -5.50 -5.06
CA ILE A 433 -6.21 -6.56 -5.78
C ILE A 433 -4.81 -6.74 -5.19
N VAL A 434 -4.03 -5.67 -5.03
CA VAL A 434 -2.68 -5.75 -4.43
C VAL A 434 -2.73 -6.37 -3.03
N ASP A 435 -3.70 -5.96 -2.20
CA ASP A 435 -3.87 -6.49 -0.84
C ASP A 435 -4.19 -7.99 -0.84
N ARG A 436 -4.88 -8.51 -1.87
CA ARG A 436 -5.20 -9.94 -2.00
C ARG A 436 -4.04 -10.82 -2.46
N PHE A 437 -3.00 -10.23 -3.06
CA PHE A 437 -1.85 -10.94 -3.60
C PHE A 437 -0.53 -10.61 -2.86
N SER A 438 -0.61 -9.98 -1.69
CA SER A 438 0.53 -9.46 -0.93
C SER A 438 1.42 -10.54 -0.27
N ASP A 439 1.06 -11.83 -0.36
CA ASP A 439 1.81 -12.94 0.23
C ASP A 439 2.71 -13.75 -0.75
N GLU A 440 2.75 -13.42 -2.06
CA GLU A 440 3.68 -14.07 -3.00
C GLU A 440 4.66 -13.07 -3.68
N PRO A 441 5.98 -13.34 -3.66
CA PRO A 441 6.96 -12.50 -4.33
C PRO A 441 6.90 -12.71 -5.84
N PHE A 442 6.10 -11.90 -6.54
CA PHE A 442 6.13 -11.85 -7.99
C PHE A 442 7.27 -10.96 -8.50
N GLY A 443 8.29 -11.60 -9.09
CA GLY A 443 9.26 -10.91 -9.94
C GLY A 443 8.61 -10.53 -11.26
N LEU A 444 8.32 -9.24 -11.44
CA LEU A 444 7.85 -8.70 -12.72
C LEU A 444 8.84 -7.67 -13.24
N GLU A 445 9.84 -8.16 -13.97
CA GLU A 445 10.61 -7.35 -14.91
C GLU A 445 9.76 -7.05 -16.15
N GLY A 446 9.59 -5.76 -16.44
CA GLY A 446 9.47 -5.23 -17.80
C GLY A 446 8.28 -5.70 -18.64
N ARG A 447 7.12 -5.07 -18.44
CA ARG A 447 6.17 -4.74 -19.52
C ARG A 447 5.22 -3.64 -19.06
N VAL A 448 5.44 -2.41 -19.55
CA VAL A 448 4.48 -1.31 -19.41
C VAL A 448 3.37 -1.54 -20.45
N SER A 449 2.43 -2.42 -20.12
CA SER A 449 1.09 -2.40 -20.71
C SER A 449 0.15 -1.69 -19.73
N GLU A 450 -0.76 -0.86 -20.24
CA GLU A 450 -1.68 -0.03 -19.46
C GLU A 450 -2.26 -0.79 -18.27
N ILE A 451 -1.94 -0.36 -17.05
CA ILE A 451 -2.36 -0.97 -15.78
C ILE A 451 -3.87 -1.27 -15.80
N GLY A 452 -4.68 -0.39 -16.41
CA GLY A 452 -6.12 -0.60 -16.57
C GLY A 452 -6.50 -1.89 -17.32
N SER A 453 -5.77 -2.27 -18.37
CA SER A 453 -6.03 -3.49 -19.14
C SER A 453 -5.69 -4.77 -18.35
N LEU A 454 -4.60 -4.74 -17.58
CA LEU A 454 -4.18 -5.85 -16.73
C LEU A 454 -5.11 -6.01 -15.52
N THR A 455 -5.46 -4.90 -14.85
CA THR A 455 -6.42 -4.90 -13.74
C THR A 455 -7.79 -5.38 -14.20
N GLN A 456 -8.26 -4.97 -15.39
CA GLN A 456 -9.53 -5.45 -15.95
C GLN A 456 -9.47 -6.94 -16.30
N THR A 457 -8.36 -7.41 -16.89
CA THR A 457 -8.19 -8.83 -17.25
C THR A 457 -8.15 -9.70 -16.00
N LEU A 458 -7.39 -9.30 -14.98
CA LEU A 458 -7.31 -10.00 -13.70
C LEU A 458 -8.64 -9.97 -12.95
N SER A 459 -9.34 -8.84 -12.93
CA SER A 459 -10.67 -8.72 -12.32
C SER A 459 -11.69 -9.63 -13.02
N ASN A 460 -11.68 -9.65 -14.36
CA ASN A 460 -12.54 -10.54 -15.14
C ASN A 460 -12.23 -12.01 -14.86
N GLN A 461 -10.95 -12.40 -14.79
CA GLN A 461 -10.54 -13.77 -14.47
C GLN A 461 -10.90 -14.16 -13.02
N LEU A 462 -10.77 -13.24 -12.07
CA LEU A 462 -11.21 -13.47 -10.68
C LEU A 462 -12.74 -13.60 -10.58
N ALA A 463 -13.49 -12.80 -11.33
CA ALA A 463 -14.95 -12.89 -11.39
C ALA A 463 -15.40 -14.20 -12.06
N GLU A 464 -14.71 -14.63 -13.12
CA GLU A 464 -14.94 -15.93 -13.76
C GLU A 464 -14.63 -17.09 -12.81
N LEU A 465 -13.50 -17.05 -12.08
CA LEU A 465 -13.17 -18.05 -11.06
C LEU A 465 -14.20 -18.09 -9.93
N ALA A 466 -14.67 -16.94 -9.43
CA ALA A 466 -15.71 -16.88 -8.41
C ALA A 466 -17.05 -17.46 -8.92
N LYS A 467 -17.40 -17.16 -10.17
CA LYS A 467 -18.59 -17.73 -10.83
C LYS A 467 -18.47 -19.24 -10.99
N LEU A 468 -17.30 -19.73 -11.42
CA LEU A 468 -17.02 -21.17 -11.57
C LEU A 468 -17.10 -21.88 -10.22
N LYS A 469 -16.49 -21.30 -9.18
CA LYS A 469 -16.54 -21.81 -7.79
C LYS A 469 -17.97 -21.96 -7.31
N LYS A 470 -18.80 -20.93 -7.52
CA LYS A 470 -20.22 -20.93 -7.15
C LYS A 470 -21.03 -21.95 -7.95
N GLN A 471 -20.74 -22.13 -9.24
CA GLN A 471 -21.39 -23.15 -10.08
C GLN A 471 -21.05 -24.56 -9.60
N VAL A 472 -19.77 -24.85 -9.33
CA VAL A 472 -19.31 -26.13 -8.77
C VAL A 472 -19.94 -26.39 -7.40
N PHE A 473 -20.03 -25.37 -6.55
CA PHE A 473 -20.69 -25.47 -5.25
C PHE A 473 -22.19 -25.79 -5.38
N GLN A 474 -22.90 -25.10 -6.27
CA GLN A 474 -24.31 -25.33 -6.53
C GLN A 474 -24.56 -26.72 -7.12
N SER A 475 -23.75 -27.16 -8.09
CA SER A 475 -23.87 -28.50 -8.67
C SER A 475 -23.58 -29.59 -7.65
N PHE A 476 -22.57 -29.39 -6.78
CA PHE A 476 -22.28 -30.29 -5.67
C PHE A 476 -23.47 -30.36 -4.69
N ARG A 477 -24.03 -29.22 -4.27
CA ARG A 477 -25.21 -29.19 -3.38
C ARG A 477 -26.43 -29.83 -4.01
N SER A 478 -26.69 -29.61 -5.29
CA SER A 478 -27.78 -30.26 -6.01
C SER A 478 -27.58 -31.78 -6.05
N ALA A 479 -26.37 -32.26 -6.34
CA ALA A 479 -26.06 -33.68 -6.33
C ALA A 479 -26.15 -34.28 -4.92
N GLN A 480 -25.67 -33.58 -3.89
CA GLN A 480 -25.81 -33.97 -2.49
C GLN A 480 -27.28 -34.03 -2.06
N ALA A 481 -28.10 -33.06 -2.44
CA ALA A 481 -29.55 -33.05 -2.16
C ALA A 481 -30.26 -34.23 -2.85
N VAL A 482 -29.88 -34.56 -4.08
CA VAL A 482 -30.38 -35.76 -4.77
C VAL A 482 -29.99 -37.01 -4.00
N ILE A 483 -28.73 -37.15 -3.56
CA ILE A 483 -28.27 -38.31 -2.77
C ILE A 483 -28.99 -38.39 -1.41
N GLN A 484 -29.27 -37.25 -0.78
CA GLN A 484 -30.02 -37.17 0.48
C GLN A 484 -31.50 -37.51 0.33
N ASN A 485 -32.11 -37.30 -0.84
CA ASN A 485 -33.49 -37.71 -1.11
C ASN A 485 -33.64 -39.24 -1.25
N TYR A 486 -32.55 -39.99 -1.39
CA TYR A 486 -32.54 -41.46 -1.45
C TYR A 486 -31.99 -42.10 -0.16
N THR A 487 -32.33 -41.53 0.99
CA THR A 487 -32.01 -42.07 2.31
C THR A 487 -32.46 -43.53 2.44
N GLY A 488 -31.55 -44.39 2.90
CA GLY A 488 -31.79 -45.85 3.03
C GLY A 488 -31.39 -46.69 1.82
N THR A 489 -30.95 -46.09 0.71
CA THR A 489 -30.39 -46.85 -0.44
C THR A 489 -28.90 -47.19 -0.24
N GLN A 490 -28.40 -48.22 -0.93
CA GLN A 490 -26.97 -48.57 -0.90
C GLN A 490 -26.06 -47.46 -1.46
N ILE A 491 -26.59 -46.61 -2.35
CA ILE A 491 -25.88 -45.44 -2.90
C ILE A 491 -25.67 -44.37 -1.81
N HIS A 492 -26.66 -44.20 -0.93
CA HIS A 492 -26.56 -43.27 0.19
C HIS A 492 -25.55 -43.74 1.26
N LYS A 493 -25.53 -45.04 1.58
CA LYS A 493 -24.56 -45.62 2.54
C LYS A 493 -23.12 -45.54 2.05
N THR A 494 -22.89 -45.90 0.78
CA THR A 494 -21.56 -45.77 0.16
C THR A 494 -21.10 -44.32 0.06
N TRP A 495 -22.02 -43.37 -0.08
CA TRP A 495 -21.71 -41.94 -0.02
C TRP A 495 -21.26 -41.49 1.38
N GLU A 496 -21.94 -41.91 2.44
CA GLU A 496 -21.55 -41.63 3.83
C GLU A 496 -20.15 -42.18 4.14
N GLU A 497 -19.87 -43.43 3.75
CA GLU A 497 -18.57 -44.07 3.94
C GLU A 497 -17.42 -43.34 3.22
N ILE A 498 -17.65 -42.87 1.98
CA ILE A 498 -16.63 -42.14 1.21
C ILE A 498 -16.37 -40.75 1.83
N ILE A 499 -17.42 -40.05 2.29
CA ILE A 499 -17.26 -38.77 2.98
C ILE A 499 -16.50 -38.96 4.30
N GLU A 500 -16.87 -39.96 5.09
CA GLU A 500 -16.25 -40.25 6.39
C GLU A 500 -14.76 -40.60 6.21
N HIS A 501 -14.43 -41.46 5.25
CA HIS A 501 -13.04 -41.79 4.91
C HIS A 501 -12.23 -40.57 4.46
N ARG A 502 -12.83 -39.65 3.70
CA ARG A 502 -12.15 -38.44 3.24
C ARG A 502 -11.97 -37.39 4.32
N ASN A 503 -12.97 -37.24 5.18
CA ASN A 503 -12.85 -36.36 6.35
C ASN A 503 -11.79 -36.89 7.32
N ALA A 504 -11.58 -38.20 7.41
CA ALA A 504 -10.49 -38.79 8.20
C ALA A 504 -9.10 -38.59 7.57
N MET A 505 -8.99 -38.53 6.23
CA MET A 505 -7.73 -38.33 5.51
C MET A 505 -7.30 -36.87 5.37
N LEU A 506 -8.24 -35.92 5.43
CA LEU A 506 -7.98 -34.49 5.29
C LEU A 506 -8.11 -33.81 6.66
N ALA A 507 -7.03 -33.25 7.19
CA ALA A 507 -7.11 -32.41 8.38
C ALA A 507 -8.07 -31.24 8.13
N THR A 508 -9.16 -31.15 8.89
CA THR A 508 -10.14 -30.07 8.82
C THR A 508 -9.70 -28.93 9.75
N PRO A 509 -9.32 -27.75 9.23
CA PRO A 509 -9.09 -26.58 10.06
C PRO A 509 -10.41 -26.14 10.71
N GLU A 510 -10.38 -25.69 11.98
CA GLU A 510 -11.58 -25.32 12.77
C GLU A 510 -12.43 -24.18 12.17
N ASN A 511 -11.94 -23.45 11.16
CA ASN A 511 -12.60 -22.27 10.55
C ASN A 511 -12.76 -22.36 9.02
N MET A 512 -13.03 -23.54 8.47
CA MET A 512 -13.21 -23.71 7.02
C MET A 512 -14.66 -23.46 6.58
N ASP A 513 -14.86 -22.63 5.53
CA ASP A 513 -16.18 -22.28 5.01
C ASP A 513 -16.87 -23.48 4.33
N ALA A 514 -18.21 -23.50 4.35
CA ALA A 514 -19.04 -24.53 3.76
C ALA A 514 -18.83 -24.67 2.23
N GLU A 515 -18.49 -23.58 1.55
CA GLU A 515 -18.16 -23.59 0.11
C GLU A 515 -16.83 -24.34 -0.14
N GLU A 516 -15.87 -24.18 0.76
CA GLU A 516 -14.53 -24.76 0.66
C GLU A 516 -14.53 -26.26 1.02
N MET A 517 -15.37 -26.65 1.99
CA MET A 517 -15.66 -28.06 2.27
C MET A 517 -16.28 -28.78 1.07
N ALA A 518 -17.33 -28.20 0.48
CA ALA A 518 -18.02 -28.81 -0.66
C ALA A 518 -17.09 -29.05 -1.87
N ILE A 519 -16.18 -28.12 -2.16
CA ILE A 519 -15.21 -28.26 -3.25
C ILE A 519 -14.26 -29.44 -2.99
N ARG A 520 -13.80 -29.64 -1.75
CA ARG A 520 -12.95 -30.79 -1.37
C ARG A 520 -13.67 -32.13 -1.52
N HIS A 521 -14.99 -32.14 -1.41
CA HIS A 521 -15.82 -33.35 -1.59
C HIS A 521 -16.25 -33.60 -3.04
N VAL A 522 -15.97 -32.71 -3.99
CA VAL A 522 -16.31 -32.92 -5.42
C VAL A 522 -15.70 -34.21 -5.97
N GLU A 523 -14.43 -34.48 -5.64
CA GLU A 523 -13.76 -35.71 -6.09
C GLU A 523 -14.43 -36.97 -5.47
N ALA A 524 -15.18 -36.83 -4.36
CA ALA A 524 -15.84 -37.92 -3.66
C ALA A 524 -17.09 -38.31 -4.44
N LEU A 525 -17.77 -37.27 -4.94
CA LEU A 525 -18.94 -37.39 -5.79
C LEU A 525 -18.54 -38.01 -7.14
N ARG A 526 -17.36 -37.65 -7.65
CA ARG A 526 -16.76 -38.31 -8.82
C ARG A 526 -16.48 -39.79 -8.57
N THR A 527 -15.86 -40.13 -7.44
CA THR A 527 -15.59 -41.53 -7.05
C THR A 527 -16.88 -42.34 -6.88
N LEU A 528 -17.93 -41.72 -6.35
CA LEU A 528 -19.26 -42.33 -6.23
C LEU A 528 -19.86 -42.62 -7.61
N ILE A 529 -19.85 -41.64 -8.53
CA ILE A 529 -20.45 -41.77 -9.86
C ILE A 529 -19.66 -42.70 -10.79
N GLU A 530 -18.34 -42.59 -10.85
CA GLU A 530 -17.53 -43.32 -11.83
C GLU A 530 -17.20 -44.76 -11.40
N SER A 531 -17.09 -45.03 -10.09
CA SER A 531 -16.65 -46.33 -9.59
C SER A 531 -17.75 -47.08 -8.83
N ASN A 532 -18.40 -46.44 -7.85
CA ASN A 532 -19.27 -47.14 -6.92
C ASN A 532 -20.69 -47.38 -7.45
N ILE A 533 -21.31 -46.40 -8.13
CA ILE A 533 -22.63 -46.57 -8.75
C ILE A 533 -22.63 -47.68 -9.81
N PRO A 534 -21.63 -47.76 -10.73
CA PRO A 534 -21.50 -48.88 -11.67
C PRO A 534 -21.33 -50.23 -10.99
N GLN A 535 -20.49 -50.34 -9.94
CA GLN A 535 -20.29 -51.58 -9.18
C GLN A 535 -21.54 -52.04 -8.43
N LEU A 536 -22.32 -51.11 -7.87
CA LEU A 536 -23.62 -51.40 -7.26
C LEU A 536 -24.64 -51.85 -8.30
N SER A 537 -24.57 -51.31 -9.53
CA SER A 537 -25.45 -51.68 -10.64
C SER A 537 -25.13 -53.07 -11.22
N SER A 538 -23.85 -53.43 -11.32
CA SER A 538 -23.40 -54.76 -11.76
C SER A 538 -23.67 -55.82 -10.69
N SER A 539 -23.51 -55.48 -9.41
CA SER A 539 -23.93 -56.32 -8.27
C SER A 539 -25.45 -56.57 -8.25
N ARG A 540 -26.26 -55.55 -8.58
CA ARG A 540 -27.71 -55.70 -8.78
C ARG A 540 -28.10 -56.50 -10.03
N GLN A 541 -27.34 -56.43 -11.12
CA GLN A 541 -27.55 -57.29 -12.29
C GLN A 541 -27.26 -58.76 -11.98
N SER A 542 -26.25 -59.04 -11.15
CA SER A 542 -25.99 -60.39 -10.62
C SER A 542 -27.09 -60.89 -9.67
N MET A 543 -27.75 -59.99 -8.92
CA MET A 543 -28.93 -60.33 -8.08
C MET A 543 -30.27 -60.39 -8.85
N ARG A 544 -30.35 -59.87 -10.09
CA ARG A 544 -31.59 -59.82 -10.89
C ARG A 544 -32.00 -61.16 -11.52
N TYR A 545 -31.26 -62.24 -11.28
CA TYR A 545 -31.67 -63.60 -11.64
C TYR A 545 -32.71 -64.21 -10.69
N PHE A 546 -33.12 -63.54 -9.59
CA PHE A 546 -34.02 -64.15 -8.61
C PHE A 546 -35.40 -63.52 -8.37
N PHE A 547 -35.72 -62.28 -8.78
CA PHE A 547 -37.12 -61.82 -8.82
C PHE A 547 -37.30 -60.63 -9.79
N LYS A 548 -38.23 -60.78 -10.75
CA LYS A 548 -38.67 -59.75 -11.71
C LYS A 548 -39.76 -58.88 -11.10
N LEU A 549 -39.65 -57.55 -11.24
CA LEU A 549 -40.67 -56.63 -11.78
C LEU A 549 -40.06 -55.20 -11.92
N PRO A 550 -40.64 -54.33 -12.77
CA PRO A 550 -39.90 -53.32 -13.53
C PRO A 550 -40.08 -51.89 -12.99
N MET A 551 -39.05 -51.06 -13.18
CA MET A 551 -39.16 -49.60 -13.24
C MET A 551 -38.04 -49.08 -14.16
N ARG A 552 -38.40 -48.89 -15.43
CA ARG A 552 -37.97 -47.81 -16.33
C ARG A 552 -38.66 -46.53 -15.83
N ASP A 553 -38.20 -45.29 -15.91
CA ASP A 553 -37.16 -44.60 -16.66
C ASP A 553 -36.82 -43.35 -15.84
N SER A 554 -35.56 -43.00 -15.63
CA SER A 554 -35.12 -41.61 -15.37
C SER A 554 -33.61 -41.52 -15.11
N LEU A 555 -32.78 -41.96 -16.05
CA LEU A 555 -31.35 -41.62 -16.06
C LEU A 555 -30.87 -41.49 -17.51
N SER A 556 -31.22 -40.39 -18.17
CA SER A 556 -30.60 -39.98 -19.45
C SER A 556 -30.09 -38.54 -19.44
N ALA A 557 -29.91 -37.92 -18.27
CA ALA A 557 -29.54 -36.52 -18.18
C ALA A 557 -28.34 -36.28 -17.25
N VAL A 558 -27.29 -37.12 -17.35
CA VAL A 558 -26.01 -36.86 -16.65
C VAL A 558 -24.78 -37.15 -17.52
N SER A 559 -24.91 -37.44 -18.83
CA SER A 559 -23.75 -37.75 -19.70
C SER A 559 -23.16 -36.54 -20.43
N SER A 560 -23.41 -35.31 -20.00
CA SER A 560 -22.71 -34.14 -20.56
C SER A 560 -22.58 -33.07 -19.49
N ILE A 561 -21.45 -33.09 -18.78
CA ILE A 561 -20.72 -31.95 -18.20
C ILE A 561 -19.32 -32.46 -17.89
#